data_AF-A0A531LMM7-F1
#
_entry.id   AF-A0A531LMM7-F1
#
_cell.length_a   1.000
_cell.length_b   1.000
_cell.length_c   1.000
_cell.angle_alpha   90.00
_cell.angle_beta   90.00
_cell.angle_gamma   90.00
#
_symmetry.space_group_name_H-M   'P 1'
#
loop_
_entity.id
_entity.type
_entity.pdbx_description
1 polymer ?
#
loop_
_entity_poly.entity_id
_entity_poly.type
_entity_poly.pdbx_seq_one_letter_code
_entity_poly.pdbx_strand_id
1 'polypeptide(L)'
;LNPTVEEVKLVKAHLAIDIPTRDEMAEIELSDRLYHEDGAEFMTITAVANIEGEDPVKAPVTFVIKGQTLVTVRHAEPKPFLIYAAKAQRTSGPPCTSGELVMLGL
;
A
#
# COMPACT_ATOMS: atom_id res chain seq x y z
N LEU A 1 -5.86 -8.37 -0.93
CA LEU A 1 -6.77 -7.20 -0.99
C LEU A 1 -7.82 -7.39 0.08
N ASN A 2 -8.35 -6.31 0.66
CA ASN A 2 -9.23 -6.38 1.83
C ASN A 2 -8.53 -7.10 2.99
N PRO A 3 -7.69 -6.38 3.76
CA PRO A 3 -6.90 -6.98 4.84
C PRO A 3 -7.78 -7.82 5.76
N THR A 4 -7.41 -9.08 5.93
CA THR A 4 -8.02 -9.97 6.92
C THR A 4 -7.52 -9.62 8.32
N VAL A 5 -8.26 -10.03 9.36
CA VAL A 5 -7.85 -9.82 10.75
C VAL A 5 -6.51 -10.50 11.03
N GLU A 6 -6.28 -11.66 10.42
CA GLU A 6 -5.06 -12.44 10.53
C GLU A 6 -3.87 -11.72 9.89
N GLU A 7 -4.04 -11.16 8.70
CA GLU A 7 -3.01 -10.35 8.02
C GLU A 7 -2.65 -9.10 8.83
N VAL A 8 -3.65 -8.37 9.34
CA VAL A 8 -3.43 -7.18 10.19
C VAL A 8 -2.65 -7.56 11.46
N LYS A 9 -3.06 -8.63 12.14
CA LYS A 9 -2.35 -9.13 13.33
C LYS A 9 -0.91 -9.54 13.01
N LEU A 10 -0.70 -10.20 11.88
CA LEU A 10 0.63 -10.62 11.44
C LEU A 10 1.52 -9.40 11.22
N VAL A 11 1.04 -8.39 10.50
CA VAL A 11 1.81 -7.16 10.27
C VAL A 11 2.12 -6.46 11.60
N LYS A 12 1.14 -6.31 12.48
CA LYS A 12 1.34 -5.70 13.82
C LYS A 12 2.38 -6.46 14.65
N ALA A 13 2.34 -7.80 14.63
CA ALA A 13 3.29 -8.61 15.38
C ALA A 13 4.74 -8.49 14.88
N HIS A 14 4.94 -8.34 13.56
CA HIS A 14 6.28 -8.29 12.97
C HIS A 14 6.85 -6.87 12.92
N LEU A 15 6.00 -5.89 12.67
CA LEU A 15 6.40 -4.52 12.41
C LEU A 15 6.05 -3.59 13.56
N ALA A 16 5.24 -3.97 14.55
CA ALA A 16 4.77 -3.09 15.62
C ALA A 16 4.24 -1.76 15.06
N ILE A 17 3.28 -1.86 14.15
CA ILE A 17 2.51 -0.75 13.57
C ILE A 17 1.04 -1.12 13.59
N ASP A 18 0.17 -0.12 13.63
CA ASP A 18 -1.26 -0.29 13.38
C ASP A 18 -1.60 -0.05 11.91
N ILE A 19 -2.51 -0.88 11.38
CA ILE A 19 -2.97 -0.77 10.00
C ILE A 19 -4.20 0.13 9.99
N PRO A 20 -4.22 1.21 9.19
CA PRO A 20 -5.37 2.09 9.16
C PRO A 20 -6.60 1.34 8.66
N THR A 21 -7.72 1.65 9.29
CA THR A 21 -9.04 1.22 8.87
C THR A 21 -9.43 1.89 7.55
N ARG A 22 -10.42 1.31 6.87
CA ARG A 22 -10.93 1.87 5.61
C ARG A 22 -11.49 3.29 5.80
N ASP A 23 -12.04 3.59 6.96
CA ASP A 23 -12.62 4.90 7.27
C ASP A 23 -11.52 5.94 7.49
N GLU A 24 -10.47 5.61 8.26
CA GLU A 24 -9.28 6.46 8.42
C GLU A 24 -8.58 6.73 7.08
N MET A 25 -8.49 5.72 6.21
CA MET A 25 -7.96 5.89 4.85
C MET A 25 -8.82 6.81 3.95
N ALA A 26 -10.09 7.02 4.29
CA ALA A 26 -11.01 7.86 3.53
C ALA A 26 -10.94 9.35 3.94
N GLU A 27 -10.25 9.66 5.04
CA GLU A 27 -10.05 11.02 5.49
C GLU A 27 -9.27 11.85 4.45
N ILE A 28 -9.67 13.11 4.31
CA ILE A 28 -9.12 14.02 3.30
C ILE A 28 -8.03 14.93 3.86
N GLU A 29 -7.92 15.02 5.20
CA GLU A 29 -6.96 15.88 5.88
C GLU A 29 -5.53 15.39 5.64
N LEU A 30 -4.62 16.31 5.34
CA LEU A 30 -3.24 15.94 4.98
C LEU A 30 -2.52 15.24 6.14
N SER A 31 -2.82 15.62 7.38
CA SER A 31 -2.29 14.98 8.59
C SER A 31 -2.68 13.51 8.71
N ASP A 32 -3.85 13.14 8.18
CA ASP A 32 -4.33 11.75 8.22
C ASP A 32 -3.85 10.95 6.99
N ARG A 33 -3.26 11.64 6.01
CA ARG A 33 -2.80 11.05 4.75
C ARG A 33 -1.29 10.95 4.64
N LEU A 34 -0.53 11.78 5.33
CA LEU A 34 0.93 11.69 5.38
C LEU A 34 1.39 11.96 6.81
N TYR A 35 1.76 10.89 7.51
CA TYR A 35 2.13 10.96 8.92
C TYR A 35 3.19 9.94 9.30
N HIS A 36 3.81 10.19 10.46
CA HIS A 36 4.76 9.31 11.09
C HIS A 36 4.19 8.77 12.38
N GLU A 37 4.17 7.45 12.54
CA GLU A 37 3.70 6.78 13.75
C GLU A 37 4.49 5.48 13.97
N ASP A 38 4.82 5.16 15.22
CA ASP A 38 5.53 3.93 15.60
C ASP A 38 6.83 3.66 14.79
N GLY A 39 7.53 4.71 14.36
CA GLY A 39 8.74 4.58 13.56
C GLY A 39 8.49 4.15 12.11
N ALA A 40 7.27 4.34 11.60
CA ALA A 40 6.89 4.11 10.22
C ALA A 40 6.34 5.38 9.57
N GLU A 41 6.57 5.51 8.27
CA GLU A 41 6.00 6.57 7.42
C GLU A 41 4.76 6.03 6.71
N PHE A 42 3.64 6.72 6.86
CA PHE A 42 2.36 6.38 6.25
C PHE A 42 2.01 7.40 5.17
N MET A 43 1.61 6.92 4.00
CA MET A 43 1.13 7.77 2.91
C MET A 43 -0.11 7.17 2.23
N THR A 44 -1.23 7.88 2.28
CA THR A 44 -2.49 7.47 1.65
C THR A 44 -2.76 8.27 0.38
N ILE A 45 -2.77 7.59 -0.77
CA ILE A 45 -3.12 8.18 -2.07
C ILE A 45 -4.46 7.62 -2.56
N THR A 46 -5.12 8.36 -3.46
CA THR A 46 -6.30 7.85 -4.18
C THR A 46 -5.84 7.23 -5.49
N ALA A 47 -6.02 5.92 -5.65
CA ALA A 47 -5.76 5.20 -6.89
C ALA A 47 -7.08 4.90 -7.63
N VAL A 48 -7.00 4.67 -8.93
CA VAL A 48 -8.12 4.17 -9.73
C VAL A 48 -7.91 2.69 -10.01
N ALA A 49 -8.94 1.89 -9.76
CA ALA A 49 -8.99 0.46 -10.07
C ALA A 49 -10.12 0.17 -11.06
N ASN A 50 -10.12 -1.03 -11.65
CA ASN A 50 -11.12 -1.49 -12.62
C ASN A 50 -11.29 -0.59 -13.86
N ILE A 51 -10.21 0.05 -14.31
CA ILE A 51 -10.23 1.01 -15.44
C ILE A 51 -10.67 0.37 -16.77
N GLU A 52 -10.47 -0.94 -16.92
CA GLU A 52 -10.84 -1.69 -18.14
C GLU A 52 -12.23 -2.33 -18.07
N GLY A 53 -12.89 -2.26 -16.91
CA GLY A 53 -14.26 -2.74 -16.71
C GLY A 53 -15.30 -1.63 -16.92
N GLU A 54 -16.56 -1.97 -16.69
CA GLU A 54 -17.67 -1.01 -16.81
C GLU A 54 -17.70 0.01 -15.65
N ASP A 55 -17.15 -0.35 -14.48
CA ASP A 55 -17.20 0.46 -13.26
C ASP A 55 -15.80 0.79 -12.71
N PRO A 56 -15.13 1.86 -13.20
CA PRO A 56 -13.91 2.35 -12.61
C PRO A 56 -14.18 2.92 -11.21
N VAL A 57 -13.37 2.53 -10.23
CA VAL A 57 -13.53 2.95 -8.84
C VAL A 57 -12.31 3.70 -8.33
N LYS A 58 -12.54 4.81 -7.62
CA LYS A 58 -11.51 5.48 -6.83
C LYS A 58 -11.41 4.77 -5.48
N ALA A 59 -10.23 4.31 -5.12
CA ALA A 59 -9.98 3.63 -3.87
C ALA A 59 -8.72 4.19 -3.20
N PRO A 60 -8.73 4.39 -1.87
CA PRO A 60 -7.53 4.78 -1.17
C PRO A 60 -6.55 3.60 -1.11
N VAL A 61 -5.26 3.93 -1.19
CA VAL A 61 -4.15 3.00 -1.01
C VAL A 61 -3.19 3.64 -0.04
N THR A 62 -2.92 2.94 1.07
CA THR A 62 -1.93 3.38 2.05
C THR A 62 -0.64 2.60 1.86
N PHE A 63 0.44 3.33 1.69
CA PHE A 63 1.81 2.83 1.75
C PHE A 63 2.32 3.04 3.16
N VAL A 64 2.90 2.01 3.75
CA VAL A 64 3.57 2.08 5.05
C VAL A 64 5.00 1.61 4.88
N ILE A 65 5.96 2.47 5.19
CA ILE A 65 7.39 2.15 5.14
C ILE A 65 7.94 2.10 6.56
N LYS A 66 8.51 0.95 6.94
CA LYS A 66 9.22 0.77 8.20
C LYS A 66 10.55 0.06 7.95
N GLY A 67 11.66 0.77 8.14
CA GLY A 67 12.97 0.29 7.75
C GLY A 67 13.01 -0.03 6.25
N GLN A 68 13.34 -1.27 5.88
CA GLN A 68 13.37 -1.70 4.47
C GLN A 68 12.06 -2.35 4.00
N THR A 69 11.04 -2.40 4.84
CA THR A 69 9.78 -3.10 4.55
C THR A 69 8.72 -2.12 4.07
N LEU A 70 8.08 -2.46 2.96
CA LEU A 70 6.88 -1.80 2.46
C LEU A 70 5.64 -2.66 2.75
N VAL A 71 4.61 -2.06 3.35
CA VAL A 71 3.26 -2.61 3.43
C VAL A 71 2.33 -1.77 2.57
N THR A 72 1.43 -2.43 1.83
CA THR A 72 0.41 -1.75 1.03
C THR A 72 -0.98 -2.19 1.47
N VAL A 73 -1.78 -1.23 1.94
CA VAL A 73 -3.14 -1.46 2.43
C VAL A 73 -4.10 -1.02 1.33
N ARG A 74 -4.91 -1.95 0.83
CA ARG A 74 -5.73 -1.74 -0.36
C ARG A 74 -6.99 -2.59 -0.38
N HIS A 75 -8.09 -1.94 -0.75
CA HIS A 75 -9.44 -2.52 -0.84
C HIS A 75 -9.95 -2.64 -2.29
N ALA A 76 -9.10 -2.29 -3.26
CA ALA A 76 -9.30 -2.52 -4.69
C ALA A 76 -7.97 -2.98 -5.30
N GLU A 77 -7.99 -3.43 -6.56
CA GLU A 77 -6.79 -3.88 -7.30
C GLU A 77 -6.42 -2.88 -8.40
N PRO A 78 -5.66 -1.81 -8.10
CA PRO A 78 -5.14 -0.93 -9.14
C PRO A 78 -4.16 -1.68 -10.05
N LYS A 79 -4.34 -1.49 -11.36
CA LYS A 79 -3.52 -2.14 -12.40
C LYS A 79 -2.00 -1.98 -12.22
N PRO A 80 -1.45 -0.82 -11.75
CA PRO A 80 -0.02 -0.65 -11.58
C PRO A 80 0.64 -1.70 -10.66
N PHE A 81 -0.05 -2.16 -9.61
CA PHE A 81 0.46 -3.17 -8.69
C PHE A 81 0.69 -4.52 -9.37
N LEU A 82 -0.28 -4.97 -10.18
CA LEU A 82 -0.16 -6.21 -10.96
C LEU A 82 0.98 -6.11 -11.99
N ILE A 83 1.08 -4.96 -12.66
CA ILE A 83 2.14 -4.71 -13.64
C ILE A 83 3.51 -4.73 -12.97
N TYR A 84 3.67 -4.06 -11.84
CA TYR A 84 4.93 -4.02 -11.11
C TYR A 84 5.32 -5.40 -10.59
N ALA A 85 4.39 -6.13 -9.95
CA ALA A 85 4.63 -7.49 -9.47
C ALA A 85 5.13 -8.41 -10.61
N ALA A 86 4.51 -8.34 -11.79
CA ALA A 86 4.95 -9.10 -12.96
C ALA A 86 6.30 -8.64 -13.54
N LYS A 87 6.67 -7.37 -13.38
CA LYS A 87 8.00 -6.85 -13.76
C LYS A 87 9.08 -7.28 -12.78
N ALA A 88 8.80 -7.19 -11.48
CA ALA A 88 9.74 -7.53 -10.40
C ALA A 88 10.15 -9.01 -10.40
N GLN A 89 9.29 -9.91 -10.91
CA GLN A 89 9.59 -11.34 -11.03
C GLN A 89 10.54 -11.70 -12.18
N ARG A 90 10.88 -10.76 -13.08
CA ARG A 90 11.79 -11.03 -14.20
C ARG A 90 13.24 -10.89 -13.76
N THR A 91 14.15 -11.65 -14.39
CA THR A 91 15.60 -11.56 -14.15
C THR A 91 16.18 -10.16 -14.37
N SER A 92 15.57 -9.37 -15.26
CA SER A 92 15.90 -7.96 -15.53
C SER A 92 14.89 -6.98 -14.93
N GLY A 93 14.15 -7.39 -13.90
CA GLY A 93 13.20 -6.57 -13.17
C GLY A 93 13.88 -5.45 -12.36
N PRO A 94 13.11 -4.45 -11.90
CA PRO A 94 13.64 -3.41 -11.03
C PRO A 94 14.22 -4.00 -9.73
N PRO A 95 15.29 -3.42 -9.18
CA PRO A 95 15.86 -3.87 -7.92
C PRO A 95 14.86 -3.65 -6.77
N CYS A 96 14.44 -4.75 -6.14
CA CYS A 96 13.55 -4.73 -4.97
C CYS A 96 14.38 -4.74 -3.68
N THR A 97 15.31 -3.80 -3.54
CA THR A 97 16.29 -3.78 -2.44
C THR A 97 15.83 -2.99 -1.21
N SER A 98 14.82 -2.14 -1.33
CA SER A 98 14.18 -1.44 -0.21
C SER A 98 12.70 -1.17 -0.48
N GLY A 99 11.95 -0.93 0.59
CA GLY A 99 10.52 -0.61 0.50
C GLY A 99 10.24 0.67 -0.29
N GLU A 100 11.09 1.70 -0.14
CA GLU A 100 11.00 2.96 -0.89
C GLU A 100 11.17 2.73 -2.39
N LEU A 101 12.15 1.92 -2.79
CA LEU A 101 12.39 1.63 -4.22
C LEU A 101 11.25 0.81 -4.84
N VAL A 102 10.67 -0.10 -4.05
CA VAL A 102 9.46 -0.82 -4.47
C VAL A 102 8.29 0.15 -4.61
N MET A 103 8.08 1.03 -3.63
CA MET A 103 7.02 2.04 -3.65
C MET A 103 7.14 2.98 -4.85
N LEU A 104 8.33 3.47 -5.17
CA LEU A 104 8.59 4.34 -6.32
C LEU A 104 8.33 3.67 -7.67
N GLY A 105 8.35 2.34 -7.72
CA GLY A 105 8.07 1.58 -8.92
C GLY A 105 6.60 1.23 -9.14
N LEU A 106 5.76 1.34 -8.10
CA LEU A 106 4.32 1.10 -8.14
C LEU A 106 3.57 2.28 -8.78
#